data_AF-A0A662L0I0-F1
#
_entry.id   AF-A0A662L0I0-F1
#
_cell.length_a   1.000
_cell.length_b   1.000
_cell.length_c   1.000
_cell.angle_alpha   90.00
_cell.angle_beta   90.00
_cell.angle_gamma   90.00
#
_symmetry.space_group_name_H-M   'P 1'
#
loop_
_entity.id
_entity.type
_entity.pdbx_description
1 polymer ?
#
loop_
_entity_poly.entity_id
_entity_poly.type
_entity_poly.pdbx_seq_one_letter_code
_entity_poly.pdbx_strand_id
1 'polypeptide(L)' 'MRYIHAGDKTMVSDEMLYLMANKEKLEAEQSGKYIALYKNKVIAVGKTIHEVYEKVRKIKVKNPLIVYIPRKGEEALLI' A
#
# COMPACT_ATOMS: atom_id res chain seq x y z
N MET A 1 14.47 0.73 -18.49
CA MET A 1 13.93 -0.09 -17.39
C MET A 1 14.70 -1.40 -17.39
N ARG A 2 15.41 -1.72 -16.30
CA ARG A 2 16.34 -2.86 -16.26
C ARG A 2 15.68 -3.95 -15.41
N TYR A 3 15.14 -4.98 -16.07
CA TYR A 3 14.56 -6.15 -15.42
C TYR A 3 15.71 -7.09 -15.04
N ILE A 4 15.91 -7.33 -13.75
CA ILE A 4 16.87 -8.34 -13.26
C ILE A 4 16.18 -9.71 -13.24
N HIS A 5 16.72 -10.64 -14.00
CA HIS A 5 16.31 -12.06 -14.02
C HIS A 5 16.98 -12.80 -12.86
N ALA A 6 16.17 -13.35 -11.96
CA ALA A 6 16.56 -14.44 -11.06
C ALA A 6 15.35 -15.38 -10.96
N GLY A 7 15.59 -16.68 -11.19
CA GLY A 7 14.55 -17.71 -11.34
C GLY A 7 13.54 -17.80 -10.18
N ASP A 8 12.32 -18.21 -10.54
CA ASP A 8 11.23 -18.71 -9.67
C ASP A 8 11.08 -18.05 -8.28
N LYS A 9 11.05 -16.72 -8.25
CA LYS A 9 10.61 -15.94 -7.10
C LYS A 9 9.51 -14.98 -7.54
N THR A 10 8.34 -15.13 -6.94
CA THR A 10 7.17 -14.25 -7.01
C THR A 10 7.63 -12.79 -7.09
N MET A 11 7.40 -12.10 -8.22
CA MET A 11 7.73 -10.68 -8.36
C MET A 11 6.89 -9.88 -7.35
N VAL A 12 7.49 -9.52 -6.22
CA VAL A 12 6.92 -8.60 -5.25
C VAL A 12 7.06 -7.19 -5.83
N SER A 13 5.98 -6.42 -5.92
CA SER A 13 6.06 -5.04 -6.42
C SER A 13 6.88 -4.16 -5.48
N ASP A 14 7.45 -3.08 -6.02
CA ASP A 14 8.18 -2.08 -5.22
C ASP A 14 7.30 -1.55 -4.07
N GLU A 15 6.00 -1.36 -4.32
CA GLU A 15 5.04 -0.92 -3.30
C GLU A 15 4.86 -1.94 -2.16
N MET A 16 4.89 -3.23 -2.46
CA MET A 16 4.83 -4.28 -1.43
C MET A 16 6.12 -4.32 -0.61
N LEU A 17 7.29 -4.16 -1.26
CA LEU A 17 8.56 -4.04 -0.55
C LEU A 17 8.57 -2.81 0.36
N TYR A 18 8.03 -1.67 -0.11
CA TYR A 18 7.88 -0.47 0.71
C TYR A 18 6.99 -0.71 1.93
N LEU A 19 5.86 -1.39 1.76
CA LEU A 19 4.95 -1.70 2.85
C LEU A 19 5.62 -2.58 3.90
N MET A 20 6.33 -3.63 3.48
CA MET A 20 7.06 -4.52 4.40
C MET A 20 8.16 -3.76 5.15
N ALA A 21 8.94 -2.93 4.46
CA ALA A 21 10.05 -2.18 5.05
C ALA A 21 9.58 -1.06 6.00
N ASN A 22 8.35 -0.55 5.85
CA ASN A 22 7.81 0.57 6.62
C ASN A 22 6.63 0.16 7.51
N LYS A 23 6.43 -1.14 7.76
CA LYS A 23 5.26 -1.67 8.46
C LYS A 23 5.00 -0.97 9.80
N GLU A 24 6.00 -0.94 10.68
CA GLU A 24 5.85 -0.37 12.04
C GLU A 24 5.47 1.11 12.01
N LYS A 25 6.09 1.88 11.09
CA LYS A 25 5.78 3.29 10.90
C LYS A 25 4.36 3.50 10.38
N LEU A 26 3.96 2.71 9.38
CA LEU A 26 2.62 2.79 8.79
C LEU A 26 1.55 2.40 9.81
N GLU A 27 1.79 1.38 10.62
CA GLU A 27 0.91 1.00 11.73
C GLU A 27 0.80 2.13 12.77
N ALA A 28 1.90 2.76 13.15
CA ALA A 28 1.88 3.87 14.11
C ALA A 28 1.09 5.09 13.61
N GLU A 29 1.22 5.45 12.33
CA GLU A 29 0.62 6.67 11.77
C GLU A 29 -0.79 6.44 11.19
N GLN A 30 -1.03 5.27 10.59
CA GLN A 30 -2.18 4.99 9.74
C GLN A 30 -2.99 3.76 10.16
N SER A 31 -2.77 3.24 11.37
CA SER A 31 -3.59 2.17 11.97
C SER A 31 -5.09 2.45 11.83
N GLY A 32 -5.82 1.42 11.38
CA GLY A 32 -7.27 1.45 11.18
C GLY A 32 -7.71 2.22 9.94
N LYS A 33 -6.83 2.44 8.96
CA LYS A 33 -7.11 3.21 7.74
C LYS A 33 -6.67 2.43 6.50
N TYR A 34 -7.30 2.78 5.38
CA TYR A 34 -6.84 2.40 4.05
C TYR A 34 -5.83 3.43 3.54
N ILE A 35 -4.77 2.96 2.90
CA ILE A 35 -3.77 3.81 2.23
C ILE A 35 -3.67 3.42 0.75
N ALA A 36 -3.33 4.40 -0.09
CA ALA A 36 -2.89 4.18 -1.45
C ALA A 36 -1.39 4.46 -1.56
N LEU A 37 -0.64 3.49 -2.07
CA LEU A 37 0.78 3.56 -2.34
C LEU A 37 1.02 3.64 -3.86
N TYR A 38 1.94 4.50 -4.26
CA TYR A 38 2.42 4.58 -5.64
C TYR A 38 3.85 5.09 -5.65
N LYS A 39 4.75 4.37 -6.33
CA LYS A 39 6.19 4.72 -6.39
C LYS A 39 6.77 4.97 -4.99
N ASN A 40 6.50 4.04 -4.06
CA ASN A 40 7.02 4.06 -2.69
C ASN A 40 6.61 5.29 -1.87
N LYS A 41 5.43 5.85 -2.15
CA LYS A 41 4.85 6.98 -1.42
C LYS A 41 3.39 6.74 -1.13
N VAL A 42 2.96 7.14 0.08
CA VAL A 42 1.55 7.23 0.43
C VAL A 42 0.96 8.45 -0.29
N ILE A 43 0.04 8.22 -1.23
CA ILE A 43 -0.58 9.27 -2.04
C ILE A 43 -2.01 9.60 -1.59
N ALA A 44 -2.65 8.70 -0.84
CA ALA A 44 -3.95 8.95 -0.22
C ALA A 44 -4.14 8.07 1.02
N VAL A 45 -4.96 8.55 1.94
CA VAL A 45 -5.36 7.86 3.18
C VAL A 45 -6.86 8.07 3.39
N GLY A 46 -7.59 7.05 3.84
CA GLY A 46 -9.02 7.14 4.12
C GLY A 46 -9.47 6.12 5.16
N LYS A 47 -10.63 6.36 5.79
CA LYS A 47 -11.22 5.39 6.74
C LYS A 47 -11.85 4.20 6.01
N THR A 48 -12.25 4.41 4.76
CA THR A 48 -12.84 3.39 3.89
C THR A 48 -12.08 3.30 2.59
N ILE A 49 -12.15 2.14 1.92
CA ILE A 49 -11.55 1.96 0.60
C ILE A 49 -12.15 2.94 -0.44
N HIS A 50 -13.44 3.26 -0.32
CA HIS A 50 -14.15 4.20 -1.19
C HIS A 50 -13.56 5.62 -1.09
N GLU A 51 -13.26 6.11 0.11
CA GLU A 51 -12.61 7.41 0.30
C GLU A 51 -11.24 7.48 -0.38
N VAL A 52 -10.47 6.39 -0.32
CA VAL A 52 -9.15 6.32 -0.96
C VAL A 52 -9.28 6.34 -2.47
N TYR A 53 -10.22 5.57 -3.05
CA TYR A 53 -10.48 5.60 -4.49
C TYR A 53 -10.88 6.99 -4.99
N GLU A 54 -11.76 7.68 -4.28
CA GLU A 54 -12.17 9.05 -4.64
C GLU A 54 -11.01 10.05 -4.57
N LYS A 55 -10.10 9.89 -3.61
CA LYS A 55 -8.86 10.70 -3.54
C LYS A 55 -7.92 10.38 -4.69
N VAL A 56 -7.68 9.10 -4.98
CA VAL A 56 -6.80 8.62 -6.06
C VAL A 56 -7.29 9.11 -7.43
N ARG A 57 -8.61 9.04 -7.69
CA ARG A 57 -9.23 9.50 -8.94
C ARG A 57 -8.87 10.94 -9.28
N LYS A 58 -8.78 11.82 -8.27
CA LYS A 58 -8.41 13.24 -8.44
C LYS A 58 -6.93 13.44 -8.82
N ILE A 59 -6.06 12.50 -8.44
CA ILE A 59 -4.60 12.58 -8.64
C ILE A 59 -4.17 11.97 -9.99
N LYS A 60 -5.07 11.26 -10.70
CA LYS A 60 -4.84 10.63 -12.02
C LYS A 60 -3.64 9.66 -12.07
N VAL A 61 -3.35 8.99 -10.95
CA VAL A 61 -2.35 7.91 -10.88
C VAL A 61 -2.96 6.61 -11.42
N LYS A 62 -2.18 5.85 -12.18
CA LYS A 62 -2.57 4.52 -12.68
C LYS A 62 -2.09 3.44 -11.71
N ASN A 63 -2.99 2.50 -11.38
CA ASN A 63 -2.74 1.28 -10.61
C ASN A 63 -1.95 1.50 -9.29
N PRO A 64 -2.42 2.36 -8.36
CA PRO A 64 -1.83 2.38 -7.03
C PRO A 64 -2.16 1.10 -6.26
N LEU A 65 -1.26 0.68 -5.38
CA LEU A 65 -1.54 -0.38 -4.42
C LEU A 65 -2.40 0.20 -3.30
N ILE A 66 -3.61 -0.33 -3.10
CA ILE A 66 -4.49 0.06 -1.99
C ILE A 66 -4.52 -1.05 -0.96
N VAL A 67 -4.30 -0.70 0.30
CA VAL A 67 -4.15 -1.67 1.39
C VAL A 67 -4.70 -1.10 2.70
N TYR A 68 -5.29 -1.98 3.52
CA TYR A 68 -5.70 -1.64 4.88
C TYR A 68 -4.52 -1.82 5.84
N ILE A 69 -4.30 -0.84 6.71
CA ILE A 69 -3.32 -0.93 7.78
C ILE A 69 -4.04 -1.35 9.06
N PRO A 70 -3.81 -2.58 9.56
CA PRO A 70 -4.52 -3.11 10.71
C PRO A 70 -4.21 -2.32 11.98
N ARG A 71 -5.16 -2.31 12.92
CA ARG A 71 -4.90 -1.81 14.27
C ARG A 71 -4.07 -2.82 15.04
N LYS A 72 -3.39 -2.36 16.09
CA LYS A 72 -2.68 -3.25 17.01
C LYS A 72 -3.65 -4.28 17.58
N GLY A 73 -3.41 -5.56 17.30
CA GLY A 73 -4.27 -6.67 17.73
C GLY A 73 -5.32 -7.10 16.71
N GLU A 74 -5.45 -6.43 15.55
CA GLU A 74 -6.19 -6.95 14.40
C GLU A 74 -5.28 -7.85 13.56
N GLU A 75 -5.81 -8.98 13.09
CA GLU A 75 -5.13 -9.77 12.08
C GLU A 75 -5.13 -9.03 10.74
N ALA A 76 -3.99 -9.07 10.03
CA ALA A 76 -3.88 -8.46 8.72
C ALA A 76 -4.70 -9.27 7.70
N LEU A 77 -5.86 -8.75 7.30
CA LEU A 77 -6.58 -9.27 6.13
C LEU A 77 -5.93 -8.71 4.85
N LEU A 78 -5.19 -9.58 4.16
CA LEU A 78 -4.82 -9.37 2.76
C LEU A 78 -6.00 -9.85 1.92
N ILE A 79 -6.77 -8.92 1.37
CA ILE A 79 -7.81 -9.17 0.34
C ILE A 79 -7.32 -8.71 -1.03
#